data_AF-A0A8T7HEP1-F1
#
_entry.id   AF-A0A8T7HEP1-F1
#
_cell.length_a   1.000
_cell.length_b   1.000
_cell.length_c   1.000
_cell.angle_alpha   90.00
_cell.angle_beta   90.00
_cell.angle_gamma   90.00
#
_symmetry.space_group_name_H-M   'P 1'
#
loop_
_entity.id
_entity.type
_entity.pdbx_description
1 polymer ?
#
loop_
_entity_poly.entity_id
_entity_poly.type
_entity_poly.pdbx_seq_one_letter_code
_entity_poly.pdbx_strand_id
1 'polypeptide(L)'
;MSRLKQKIGKGVVFSLITLMLGGSEKKCEYIPRYSTNVHPKSIEWVDENIERIAKEQEEKLGIKYPYLPEIKFEQHPDKSLGMYYEPYINTLILVLPQYAHFNPSEIEEYLDHELGHAYTDILNEIKGNASWPTSQKGIKYYTQRLIFEGIAEYFRKQMKENTEDNFDDNYWPKTLGEFVEKMNFEDKKIIYDGGHSIVKPVLDHMGVEEGILFLIKNIPRKKDLGNIPQYQQRLYEKANIIS
;
A
#
# COMPACT_ATOMS: atom_id res chain seq x y z
N MET A 1 21.33 -12.71 -72.76
CA MET A 1 20.44 -13.72 -72.13
C MET A 1 19.75 -13.09 -70.94
N SER A 2 18.49 -12.70 -71.13
CA SER A 2 17.62 -12.06 -70.15
C SER A 2 17.14 -13.05 -69.09
N ARG A 3 17.22 -12.68 -67.81
CA ARG A 3 16.42 -13.33 -66.75
C ARG A 3 15.76 -12.28 -65.88
N LEU A 4 14.45 -12.14 -66.09
CA LEU A 4 13.47 -11.54 -65.19
C LEU A 4 13.68 -12.09 -63.77
N LYS A 5 13.88 -11.21 -62.80
CA LYS A 5 13.70 -11.52 -61.38
C LYS A 5 12.31 -11.08 -60.97
N GLN A 6 11.47 -12.07 -60.68
CA GLN A 6 10.10 -11.95 -60.23
C GLN A 6 10.09 -11.48 -58.76
N LYS A 7 9.46 -10.33 -58.48
CA LYS A 7 9.16 -9.86 -57.13
C LYS A 7 7.96 -10.65 -56.60
N ILE A 8 8.14 -11.39 -55.51
CA ILE A 8 7.04 -11.98 -54.73
C ILE A 8 6.90 -11.14 -53.47
N GLY A 9 5.74 -10.46 -53.37
CA GLY A 9 5.37 -9.69 -52.19
C GLY A 9 5.05 -10.62 -51.01
N LYS A 10 5.63 -10.32 -49.85
CA LYS A 10 5.25 -10.94 -48.58
C LYS A 10 4.04 -10.17 -48.04
N GLY A 11 2.86 -10.73 -48.24
CA GLY A 11 1.64 -10.33 -47.54
C GLY A 11 1.76 -10.72 -46.06
N VAL A 12 1.61 -9.73 -45.18
CA VAL A 12 1.46 -9.93 -43.75
C VAL A 12 0.02 -10.34 -43.50
N VAL A 13 -0.20 -11.61 -43.14
CA VAL A 13 -1.50 -12.08 -42.66
C VAL A 13 -1.51 -11.91 -41.15
N PHE A 14 -2.11 -10.83 -40.67
CA PHE A 14 -2.51 -10.71 -39.27
C PHE A 14 -3.76 -11.55 -39.06
N SER A 15 -3.59 -12.74 -38.47
CA SER A 15 -4.71 -13.49 -37.91
C SER A 15 -5.16 -12.80 -36.62
N LEU A 16 -6.25 -12.03 -36.70
CA LEU A 16 -7.06 -11.69 -35.54
C LEU A 16 -7.75 -12.97 -35.05
N ILE A 17 -7.17 -13.61 -34.04
CA ILE A 17 -7.89 -14.57 -33.20
C ILE A 17 -8.53 -13.74 -32.08
N THR A 18 -9.76 -13.29 -32.32
CA THR A 18 -10.63 -12.75 -31.27
C THR A 18 -11.16 -13.94 -30.47
N LEU A 19 -10.49 -14.26 -29.36
CA LEU A 19 -11.03 -15.19 -28.37
C LEU A 19 -12.20 -14.49 -27.66
N MET A 20 -13.43 -14.82 -28.04
CA MET A 20 -14.61 -14.48 -27.25
C MET A 20 -14.68 -15.37 -26.02
N LEU A 21 -14.02 -14.97 -24.94
CA LEU A 21 -14.34 -15.47 -23.61
C LEU A 21 -15.53 -14.67 -23.10
N GLY A 22 -16.72 -15.26 -23.24
CA GLY A 22 -17.92 -14.83 -22.55
C GLY A 22 -17.76 -15.04 -21.05
N GLY A 23 -17.03 -14.14 -20.39
CA GLY A 23 -17.17 -13.93 -18.96
C GLY A 23 -18.49 -13.22 -18.73
N SER A 24 -19.42 -13.86 -18.03
CA SER A 24 -20.58 -13.15 -17.50
C SER A 24 -20.02 -12.04 -16.59
N GLU A 25 -20.08 -10.80 -17.04
CA GLU A 25 -19.91 -9.64 -16.17
C GLU A 25 -20.95 -9.80 -15.07
N LYS A 26 -20.52 -10.28 -13.90
CA LYS A 26 -21.26 -10.05 -12.66
C LYS A 26 -21.22 -8.55 -12.49
N LYS A 27 -22.23 -7.85 -13.02
CA LYS A 27 -22.58 -6.54 -12.53
C LYS A 27 -22.96 -6.75 -11.07
N CYS A 28 -22.00 -6.52 -10.18
CA CYS A 28 -22.32 -6.23 -8.79
C CYS A 28 -23.27 -5.04 -8.85
N GLU A 29 -24.55 -5.29 -8.60
CA GLU A 29 -25.51 -4.24 -8.33
C GLU A 29 -25.01 -3.51 -7.08
N TYR A 30 -24.38 -2.36 -7.32
CA TYR A 30 -23.95 -1.44 -6.30
C TYR A 30 -25.20 -0.91 -5.61
N ILE A 31 -25.42 -1.33 -4.37
CA ILE A 31 -26.41 -0.73 -3.48
C ILE A 31 -25.65 0.24 -2.60
N PRO A 32 -25.63 1.55 -2.91
CA PRO A 32 -25.00 2.52 -2.04
C PRO A 32 -25.72 2.55 -0.70
N ARG A 33 -25.09 1.99 0.33
CA ARG A 33 -25.43 2.31 1.72
C ARG A 33 -24.66 3.57 2.11
N TYR A 34 -24.95 4.70 1.46
CA TYR A 34 -24.56 5.97 2.03
C TYR A 34 -25.42 6.18 3.28
N SER A 35 -24.76 6.24 4.44
CA SER A 35 -25.31 7.02 5.55
C SER A 35 -25.45 8.45 5.02
N THR A 36 -26.66 8.98 4.97
CA THR A 36 -27.06 10.21 4.24
C THR A 36 -26.47 11.52 4.75
N ASN A 37 -25.40 11.46 5.54
CA ASN A 37 -24.93 12.56 6.36
C ASN A 37 -23.42 12.82 6.24
N VAL A 38 -22.72 12.14 5.32
CA VAL A 38 -21.31 12.45 5.00
C VAL A 38 -21.21 13.88 4.44
N HIS A 39 -20.23 14.67 4.89
CA HIS A 39 -20.04 16.04 4.41
C HIS A 39 -19.78 16.04 2.89
N PRO A 40 -20.67 16.57 2.04
CA PRO A 40 -20.59 16.38 0.57
C PRO A 40 -19.27 16.81 -0.04
N LYS A 41 -18.66 17.88 0.49
CA LYS A 41 -17.34 18.36 0.03
C LYS A 41 -16.20 17.35 0.18
N SER A 42 -16.27 16.44 1.15
CA SER A 42 -15.22 15.42 1.32
C SER A 42 -15.28 14.38 0.20
N ILE A 43 -16.51 14.01 -0.20
CA ILE A 43 -16.74 13.08 -1.30
C ILE A 43 -16.28 13.71 -2.61
N GLU A 44 -16.81 14.90 -2.91
CA GLU A 44 -16.46 15.66 -4.12
C GLU A 44 -14.94 15.86 -4.24
N TRP A 45 -14.29 16.28 -3.16
CA TRP A 45 -12.84 16.50 -3.19
C TRP A 45 -12.05 15.21 -3.42
N VAL A 46 -12.42 14.10 -2.76
CA VAL A 46 -11.73 12.82 -2.96
C VAL A 46 -11.91 12.31 -4.40
N ASP A 47 -13.14 12.38 -4.92
CA ASP A 47 -13.45 11.97 -6.30
C ASP A 47 -12.65 12.80 -7.32
N GLU A 48 -12.48 14.10 -7.08
CA GLU A 48 -11.71 15.01 -7.95
C GLU A 48 -10.19 14.83 -7.86
N ASN A 49 -9.66 14.30 -6.74
CA ASN A 49 -8.23 14.33 -6.45
C ASN A 49 -7.54 12.96 -6.38
N ILE A 50 -8.26 11.85 -6.21
CA ILE A 50 -7.62 10.53 -6.03
C ILE A 50 -6.70 10.16 -7.20
N GLU A 51 -7.14 10.38 -8.44
CA GLU A 51 -6.33 10.06 -9.63
C GLU A 51 -5.08 10.94 -9.73
N ARG A 52 -5.21 12.23 -9.36
CA ARG A 52 -4.08 13.16 -9.30
C ARG A 52 -3.05 12.68 -8.27
N ILE A 53 -3.50 12.38 -7.05
CA ILE A 53 -2.64 11.94 -5.94
C ILE A 53 -1.93 10.63 -6.32
N ALA A 54 -2.67 9.64 -6.82
CA ALA A 54 -2.06 8.39 -7.26
C ALA A 54 -1.00 8.60 -8.34
N LYS A 55 -1.27 9.47 -9.32
CA LYS A 55 -0.30 9.82 -10.37
C LYS A 55 0.94 10.52 -9.82
N GLU A 56 0.78 11.42 -8.85
CA GLU A 56 1.90 12.07 -8.17
C GLU A 56 2.78 11.03 -7.44
N GLN A 57 2.16 10.02 -6.81
CA GLN A 57 2.90 8.89 -6.22
C GLN A 57 3.63 8.06 -7.28
N GLU A 58 2.98 7.73 -8.40
CA GLU A 58 3.62 7.01 -9.52
C GLU A 58 4.89 7.74 -10.01
N GLU A 59 4.77 9.05 -10.23
CA GLU A 59 5.88 9.89 -10.70
C GLU A 59 6.99 9.99 -9.66
N LYS A 60 6.66 10.21 -8.38
CA LYS A 60 7.64 10.42 -7.31
C LYS A 60 8.35 9.14 -6.89
N LEU A 61 7.63 8.01 -6.86
CA LEU A 61 8.12 6.73 -6.35
C LEU A 61 8.60 5.78 -7.47
N GLY A 62 8.37 6.14 -8.73
CA GLY A 62 8.71 5.28 -9.88
C GLY A 62 7.89 4.00 -9.93
N ILE A 63 6.63 4.07 -9.50
CA ILE A 63 5.69 2.94 -9.46
C ILE A 63 4.59 3.10 -10.51
N LYS A 64 3.73 2.09 -10.67
CA LYS A 64 2.52 2.21 -11.49
C LYS A 64 1.36 1.43 -10.90
N TYR A 65 0.28 2.13 -10.56
CA TYR A 65 -0.98 1.52 -10.14
C TYR A 65 -1.61 0.76 -11.31
N PRO A 66 -1.81 -0.57 -11.18
CA PRO A 66 -2.54 -1.35 -12.17
C PRO A 66 -4.02 -0.95 -12.22
N TYR A 67 -4.56 -0.55 -11.08
CA TYR A 67 -5.88 0.00 -10.84
C TYR A 67 -5.90 0.72 -9.48
N LEU A 68 -6.90 1.57 -9.24
CA LEU A 68 -7.12 2.22 -7.95
C LEU A 68 -8.15 1.43 -7.11
N PRO A 69 -8.03 1.45 -5.78
CA PRO A 69 -9.03 0.85 -4.89
C PRO A 69 -10.39 1.57 -5.00
N GLU A 70 -11.48 0.86 -4.69
CA GLU A 70 -12.79 1.50 -4.50
C GLU A 70 -12.73 2.45 -3.29
N ILE A 71 -13.50 3.54 -3.29
CA ILE A 71 -13.60 4.43 -2.13
C ILE A 71 -15.00 4.35 -1.54
N LYS A 72 -15.08 4.14 -0.23
CA LYS A 72 -16.31 4.19 0.56
C LYS A 72 -16.19 5.23 1.66
N PHE A 73 -17.33 5.86 1.95
CA PHE A 73 -17.44 6.87 2.99
C PHE A 73 -18.34 6.34 4.09
N GLU A 74 -17.82 6.33 5.32
CA GLU A 74 -18.56 5.95 6.50
C GLU A 74 -18.64 7.14 7.45
N GLN A 75 -19.84 7.45 7.91
CA GLN A 75 -20.00 8.44 8.98
C GLN A 75 -20.09 7.74 10.34
N HIS A 76 -19.26 8.15 11.28
CA HIS A 76 -19.27 7.65 12.65
C HIS A 76 -19.27 8.84 13.63
N PRO A 77 -20.33 9.04 14.43
CA PRO A 77 -20.46 10.24 15.26
C PRO A 77 -19.37 10.35 16.35
N ASP A 78 -18.89 9.21 16.85
CA ASP A 78 -17.96 9.14 17.98
C ASP A 78 -16.51 8.84 17.57
N LYS A 79 -16.20 8.82 16.27
CA LYS A 79 -14.85 8.55 15.77
C LYS A 79 -14.18 9.83 15.28
N SER A 80 -12.86 9.88 15.42
CA SER A 80 -12.02 10.86 14.74
C SER A 80 -12.04 10.63 13.24
N LEU A 81 -11.62 11.64 12.47
CA LEU A 81 -11.28 11.46 11.07
C LEU A 81 -10.24 10.34 10.99
N GLY A 82 -10.43 9.45 10.04
CA GLY A 82 -9.50 8.38 9.75
C GLY A 82 -9.81 7.79 8.40
N MET A 83 -8.81 7.18 7.80
CA MET A 83 -8.99 6.34 6.63
C MET A 83 -8.33 5.00 6.95
N TYR A 84 -8.85 3.93 6.34
CA TYR A 84 -8.15 2.65 6.33
C TYR A 84 -8.44 1.92 5.04
N TYR A 85 -7.44 1.21 4.53
CA TYR A 85 -7.57 0.26 3.44
C TYR A 85 -8.09 -1.09 3.96
N GLU A 86 -9.07 -1.66 3.28
CA GLU A 86 -9.61 -3.01 3.52
C GLU A 86 -9.17 -3.96 2.38
N PRO A 87 -8.12 -4.79 2.60
CA PRO A 87 -7.54 -5.66 1.58
C PRO A 87 -8.53 -6.64 0.94
N TYR A 88 -9.47 -7.20 1.70
CA TYR A 88 -10.35 -8.26 1.18
C TYR A 88 -11.35 -7.78 0.12
N ILE A 89 -11.60 -6.48 0.07
CA ILE A 89 -12.51 -5.87 -0.91
C ILE A 89 -11.82 -4.76 -1.71
N ASN A 90 -10.48 -4.62 -1.59
CA ASN A 90 -9.68 -3.59 -2.24
C ASN A 90 -10.37 -2.21 -2.17
N THR A 91 -10.68 -1.76 -0.95
CA THR A 91 -11.47 -0.54 -0.71
C THR A 91 -10.79 0.35 0.33
N LEU A 92 -10.65 1.64 0.01
CA LEU A 92 -10.37 2.70 0.96
C LEU A 92 -11.66 3.12 1.67
N ILE A 93 -11.67 3.07 2.99
CA ILE A 93 -12.82 3.49 3.81
C ILE A 93 -12.46 4.77 4.55
N LEU A 94 -13.05 5.88 4.13
CA LEU A 94 -12.93 7.18 4.79
C LEU A 94 -13.99 7.30 5.89
N VAL A 95 -13.54 7.31 7.14
CA VAL A 95 -14.35 7.48 8.35
C VAL A 95 -14.41 8.96 8.70
N LEU A 96 -15.60 9.54 8.57
CA LEU A 96 -15.85 10.97 8.82
C LEU A 96 -16.64 11.15 10.13
N PRO A 97 -16.13 11.98 11.08
CA PRO A 97 -16.92 12.41 12.22
C PRO A 97 -18.17 13.15 11.77
N GLN A 98 -19.26 13.05 12.55
CA GLN A 98 -20.51 13.74 12.21
C GLN A 98 -20.34 15.27 12.05
N TYR A 99 -19.40 15.84 12.79
CA TYR A 99 -19.13 17.29 12.83
C TYR A 99 -17.71 17.63 12.40
N ALA A 100 -17.07 16.77 11.61
CA ALA A 100 -15.71 17.01 11.13
C ALA A 100 -15.67 18.28 10.28
N HIS A 101 -14.69 19.14 10.55
CA HIS A 101 -14.33 20.18 9.59
C HIS A 101 -13.62 19.52 8.41
N PHE A 102 -14.08 19.81 7.20
CA PHE A 102 -13.41 19.36 5.98
C PHE A 102 -12.03 20.03 5.87
N ASN A 103 -10.98 19.23 5.85
CA ASN A 103 -9.61 19.66 5.68
C ASN A 103 -8.95 18.87 4.53
N PRO A 104 -8.86 19.45 3.32
CA PRO A 104 -8.25 18.81 2.16
C PRO A 104 -6.85 18.23 2.43
N SER A 105 -6.01 19.00 3.12
CA SER A 105 -4.62 18.61 3.37
C SER A 105 -4.55 17.35 4.23
N GLU A 106 -5.41 17.22 5.23
CA GLU A 106 -5.45 16.05 6.09
C GLU A 106 -5.98 14.81 5.35
N ILE A 107 -6.99 14.99 4.49
CA ILE A 107 -7.50 13.90 3.63
C ILE A 107 -6.43 13.45 2.63
N GLU A 108 -5.69 14.39 2.03
CA GLU A 108 -4.56 14.07 1.13
C GLU A 108 -3.50 13.23 1.85
N GLU A 109 -3.13 13.61 3.08
CA GLU A 109 -2.17 12.83 3.87
C GLU A 109 -2.64 11.41 4.18
N TYR A 110 -3.95 11.23 4.44
CA TYR A 110 -4.54 9.91 4.62
C TYR A 110 -4.52 9.13 3.31
N LEU A 111 -4.90 9.73 2.20
CA LEU A 111 -4.85 9.08 0.89
C LEU A 111 -3.42 8.66 0.55
N ASP A 112 -2.43 9.49 0.85
CA ASP A 112 -1.04 9.15 0.58
C ASP A 112 -0.59 7.89 1.33
N HIS A 113 -1.01 7.76 2.59
CA HIS A 113 -0.74 6.60 3.41
C HIS A 113 -1.48 5.36 2.91
N GLU A 114 -2.80 5.46 2.75
CA GLU A 114 -3.65 4.31 2.47
C GLU A 114 -3.50 3.79 1.03
N LEU A 115 -3.11 4.64 0.07
CA LEU A 115 -2.72 4.18 -1.26
C LEU A 115 -1.45 3.32 -1.21
N GLY A 116 -0.54 3.56 -0.26
CA GLY A 116 0.62 2.67 -0.02
C GLY A 116 0.21 1.27 0.47
N HIS A 117 -0.82 1.19 1.31
CA HIS A 117 -1.44 -0.08 1.70
C HIS A 117 -2.06 -0.79 0.50
N ALA A 118 -2.88 -0.08 -0.28
CA ALA A 118 -3.53 -0.62 -1.48
C ALA A 118 -2.49 -1.12 -2.50
N TYR A 119 -1.45 -0.34 -2.78
CA TYR A 119 -0.40 -0.71 -3.71
C TYR A 119 0.33 -2.00 -3.30
N THR A 120 0.65 -2.11 -2.00
CA THR A 120 1.31 -3.28 -1.43
C THR A 120 0.49 -4.55 -1.64
N ASP A 121 -0.81 -4.47 -1.41
CA ASP A 121 -1.74 -5.57 -1.57
C ASP A 121 -1.90 -5.96 -3.05
N ILE A 122 -2.14 -4.98 -3.93
CA ILE A 122 -2.27 -5.17 -5.38
C ILE A 122 -1.01 -5.85 -5.96
N LEU A 123 0.18 -5.41 -5.56
CA LEU A 123 1.43 -6.05 -6.00
C LEU A 123 1.51 -7.52 -5.58
N ASN A 124 1.07 -7.82 -4.35
CA ASN A 124 1.07 -9.18 -3.84
C ASN A 124 0.08 -10.06 -4.62
N GLU A 125 -1.11 -9.54 -4.93
CA GLU A 125 -2.12 -10.22 -5.75
C GLU A 125 -1.64 -10.51 -7.17
N ILE A 126 -0.97 -9.56 -7.82
CA ILE A 126 -0.42 -9.73 -9.18
C ILE A 126 0.62 -10.85 -9.24
N LYS A 127 1.31 -11.14 -8.13
CA LYS A 127 2.22 -12.29 -8.03
C LYS A 127 1.49 -13.61 -7.76
N GLY A 128 0.17 -13.62 -7.74
CA GLY A 128 -0.67 -14.80 -7.54
C GLY A 128 -0.89 -15.19 -6.08
N ASN A 129 -0.61 -14.28 -5.14
CA ASN A 129 -0.90 -14.49 -3.72
C ASN A 129 -2.29 -13.98 -3.34
N ALA A 130 -2.79 -14.38 -2.17
CA ALA A 130 -4.00 -13.80 -1.59
C ALA A 130 -3.73 -12.40 -1.00
N SER A 131 -4.78 -11.70 -0.57
CA SER A 131 -4.66 -10.40 0.07
C SER A 131 -3.70 -10.40 1.26
N TRP A 132 -3.05 -9.26 1.46
CA TRP A 132 -2.04 -9.02 2.48
C TRP A 132 -2.44 -7.83 3.37
N PRO A 133 -2.35 -7.94 4.69
CA PRO A 133 -1.75 -9.05 5.46
C PRO A 133 -2.65 -10.30 5.57
N THR A 134 -2.01 -11.48 5.54
CA THR A 134 -2.71 -12.79 5.56
C THR A 134 -3.23 -13.23 6.94
N SER A 135 -2.92 -12.51 8.00
CA SER A 135 -3.24 -12.88 9.39
C SER A 135 -3.84 -11.68 10.09
N GLN A 136 -4.92 -11.88 10.83
CA GLN A 136 -5.60 -10.80 11.58
C GLN A 136 -5.33 -10.84 13.08
N LYS A 137 -4.57 -11.84 13.57
CA LYS A 137 -4.26 -11.97 15.01
C LYS A 137 -2.90 -12.58 15.31
N GLY A 138 -2.44 -12.37 16.54
CA GLY A 138 -1.23 -12.96 17.10
C GLY A 138 0.07 -12.40 16.50
N ILE A 139 1.18 -13.07 16.81
CA ILE A 139 2.52 -12.58 16.43
C ILE A 139 2.67 -12.38 14.92
N LYS A 140 2.14 -13.30 14.10
CA LYS A 140 2.21 -13.17 12.65
C LYS A 140 1.53 -11.89 12.15
N TYR A 141 0.40 -11.52 12.76
CA TYR A 141 -0.27 -10.25 12.44
C TYR A 141 0.61 -9.07 12.80
N TYR A 142 1.18 -9.01 14.01
CA TYR A 142 2.03 -7.88 14.38
C TYR A 142 3.27 -7.74 13.48
N THR A 143 3.90 -8.85 13.08
CA THR A 143 5.05 -8.81 12.17
C THR A 143 4.67 -8.34 10.76
N GLN A 144 3.46 -8.70 10.30
CA GLN A 144 2.96 -8.25 9.00
C GLN A 144 2.54 -6.77 9.07
N ARG A 145 1.76 -6.39 10.09
CA ARG A 145 1.32 -5.03 10.35
C ARG A 145 2.50 -4.05 10.42
N LEU A 146 3.56 -4.39 11.15
CA LEU A 146 4.75 -3.53 11.23
C LEU A 146 5.35 -3.20 9.86
N ILE A 147 5.40 -4.18 8.95
CA ILE A 147 5.90 -3.96 7.59
C ILE A 147 4.88 -3.23 6.72
N PHE A 148 3.58 -3.57 6.85
CA PHE A 148 2.50 -2.93 6.08
C PHE A 148 2.39 -1.44 6.38
N GLU A 149 2.29 -1.10 7.67
CA GLU A 149 2.21 0.28 8.16
C GLU A 149 3.51 1.03 7.87
N GLY A 150 4.66 0.36 7.94
CA GLY A 150 5.94 0.94 7.53
C GLY A 150 5.98 1.34 6.06
N ILE A 151 5.44 0.50 5.16
CA ILE A 151 5.38 0.80 3.71
C ILE A 151 4.40 1.95 3.46
N ALA A 152 3.20 1.91 4.03
CA ALA A 152 2.24 3.00 3.90
C ALA A 152 2.80 4.33 4.44
N GLU A 153 3.52 4.27 5.55
CA GLU A 153 4.20 5.43 6.12
C GLU A 153 5.36 5.93 5.25
N TYR A 154 6.06 5.03 4.54
CA TYR A 154 7.03 5.41 3.53
C TYR A 154 6.39 6.21 2.39
N PHE A 155 5.26 5.75 1.85
CA PHE A 155 4.53 6.47 0.81
C PHE A 155 4.16 7.87 1.30
N ARG A 156 3.49 7.96 2.47
CA ARG A 156 3.10 9.23 3.09
C ARG A 156 4.27 10.20 3.28
N LYS A 157 5.39 9.71 3.82
CA LYS A 157 6.58 10.54 4.08
C LYS A 157 7.27 10.96 2.78
N GLN A 158 7.35 10.09 1.78
CA GLN A 158 7.93 10.45 0.49
C GLN A 158 7.13 11.55 -0.20
N MET A 159 5.80 11.58 -0.06
CA MET A 159 4.99 12.64 -0.68
C MET A 159 5.19 14.02 -0.05
N LYS A 160 5.61 14.07 1.22
CA LYS A 160 5.95 15.33 1.91
C LYS A 160 7.40 15.75 1.69
N GLU A 161 7.63 17.05 1.60
CA GLU A 161 8.99 17.58 1.61
C GLU A 161 9.58 17.54 3.03
N ASN A 162 10.82 17.07 3.18
CA ASN A 162 11.65 17.16 4.41
C ASN A 162 11.16 16.39 5.66
N THR A 163 10.50 15.25 5.52
CA THR A 163 10.26 14.37 6.68
C THR A 163 11.49 13.50 6.94
N GLU A 164 12.39 13.96 7.81
CA GLU A 164 13.49 13.14 8.31
C GLU A 164 12.96 11.96 9.15
N ASP A 165 13.65 10.82 9.05
CA ASP A 165 13.40 9.69 9.94
C ASP A 165 14.08 9.94 11.28
N ASN A 166 13.26 10.20 12.30
CA ASN A 166 13.71 10.51 13.66
C ASN A 166 13.36 9.39 14.65
N PHE A 167 13.21 8.15 14.16
CA PHE A 167 12.98 7.02 15.05
C PHE A 167 14.25 6.71 15.87
N ASP A 168 14.12 6.75 17.19
CA ASP A 168 15.19 6.39 18.12
C ASP A 168 15.07 4.90 18.49
N ASP A 169 16.09 4.11 18.17
CA ASP A 169 16.15 2.68 18.50
C ASP A 169 15.99 2.40 20.00
N ASN A 170 16.29 3.37 20.87
CA ASN A 170 16.03 3.23 22.32
C ASN A 170 14.54 3.19 22.68
N TYR A 171 13.66 3.66 21.78
CA TYR A 171 12.22 3.52 21.91
C TYR A 171 11.74 2.11 21.59
N TRP A 172 12.56 1.30 20.90
CA TRP A 172 12.19 -0.05 20.52
C TRP A 172 12.00 -0.96 21.75
N PRO A 173 10.96 -1.81 21.78
CA PRO A 173 10.74 -2.74 22.88
C PRO A 173 11.91 -3.71 23.06
N LYS A 174 12.40 -3.86 24.29
CA LYS A 174 13.57 -4.71 24.59
C LYS A 174 13.18 -6.17 24.79
N THR A 175 11.89 -6.43 24.97
CA THR A 175 11.35 -7.78 25.13
C THR A 175 10.15 -7.99 24.21
N LEU A 176 9.86 -9.26 23.89
CA LEU A 176 8.66 -9.61 23.15
C LEU A 176 7.37 -9.19 23.87
N GLY A 177 7.37 -9.24 25.22
CA GLY A 177 6.23 -8.84 26.03
C GLY A 177 5.89 -7.36 25.85
N GLU A 178 6.90 -6.50 26.00
CA GLU A 178 6.78 -5.05 25.75
C GLU A 178 6.34 -4.75 24.31
N PHE A 179 6.87 -5.50 23.34
CA PHE A 179 6.46 -5.33 21.94
C PHE A 179 4.98 -5.63 21.74
N VAL A 180 4.50 -6.78 22.23
CA VAL A 180 3.09 -7.17 22.12
C VAL A 180 2.18 -6.19 22.85
N GLU A 181 2.59 -5.71 24.02
CA GLU A 181 1.87 -4.69 24.78
C GLU A 181 1.71 -3.41 23.97
N LYS A 182 2.81 -2.85 23.45
CA LYS A 182 2.78 -1.64 22.62
C LYS A 182 1.97 -1.81 21.34
N MET A 183 2.05 -2.97 20.69
CA MET A 183 1.23 -3.26 19.50
C MET A 183 -0.27 -3.35 19.82
N ASN A 184 -0.64 -3.87 21.00
CA ASN A 184 -2.05 -3.93 21.44
C ASN A 184 -2.62 -2.57 21.80
N PHE A 185 -1.78 -1.66 22.31
CA PHE A 185 -2.15 -0.28 22.58
C PHE A 185 -1.99 0.64 21.37
N GLU A 186 -1.71 0.07 20.19
CA GLU A 186 -1.55 0.81 18.93
C GLU A 186 -0.54 1.97 19.05
N ASP A 187 0.61 1.69 19.66
CA ASP A 187 1.69 2.66 19.80
C ASP A 187 2.15 3.13 18.42
N LYS A 188 1.62 4.29 18.02
CA LYS A 188 1.82 4.90 16.70
C LYS A 188 3.29 5.07 16.37
N LYS A 189 4.14 5.34 17.36
CA LYS A 189 5.57 5.55 17.14
C LYS A 189 6.27 4.24 16.79
N ILE A 190 5.93 3.12 17.42
CA ILE A 190 6.48 1.81 17.01
C ILE A 190 5.95 1.38 15.65
N ILE A 191 4.64 1.50 15.45
CA ILE A 191 3.99 0.97 14.25
C ILE A 191 4.40 1.77 13.01
N TYR A 192 4.28 3.09 13.04
CA TYR A 192 4.52 3.94 11.88
C TYR A 192 6.00 4.31 11.75
N ASP A 193 6.58 4.99 12.75
CA ASP A 193 7.98 5.44 12.65
C ASP A 193 8.97 4.27 12.70
N GLY A 194 8.74 3.32 13.61
CA GLY A 194 9.55 2.10 13.69
C GLY A 194 9.37 1.18 12.48
N GLY A 195 8.16 1.07 11.93
CA GLY A 195 7.93 0.36 10.67
C GLY A 195 8.64 1.02 9.50
N HIS A 196 8.54 2.35 9.38
CA HIS A 196 9.19 3.15 8.36
C HIS A 196 10.72 2.99 8.38
N SER A 197 11.34 3.08 9.57
CA SER A 197 12.81 2.99 9.72
C SER A 197 13.37 1.63 9.31
N ILE A 198 12.53 0.58 9.35
CA ILE A 198 12.86 -0.76 8.84
C ILE A 198 12.78 -0.81 7.31
N VAL A 199 11.68 -0.32 6.73
CA VAL A 199 11.39 -0.54 5.31
C VAL A 199 12.14 0.44 4.40
N LYS A 200 12.34 1.68 4.85
CA LYS A 200 12.89 2.76 4.04
C LYS A 200 14.23 2.39 3.39
N PRO A 201 15.25 1.85 4.10
CA PRO A 201 16.52 1.53 3.46
C PRO A 201 16.39 0.45 2.37
N VAL A 202 15.44 -0.46 2.52
CA VAL A 202 15.17 -1.52 1.52
C VAL A 202 14.48 -0.93 0.29
N LEU A 203 13.45 -0.12 0.48
CA LEU A 203 12.71 0.51 -0.62
C LEU A 203 13.59 1.48 -1.42
N ASP A 204 14.41 2.27 -0.74
CA ASP A 204 15.35 3.20 -1.39
C ASP A 204 16.44 2.47 -2.18
N HIS A 205 16.91 1.32 -1.68
CA HIS A 205 18.00 0.58 -2.30
C HIS A 205 17.54 -0.27 -3.50
N MET A 206 16.42 -0.97 -3.35
CA MET A 206 15.92 -1.92 -4.36
C MET A 206 14.92 -1.31 -5.34
N GLY A 207 14.42 -0.11 -5.07
CA GLY A 207 13.22 0.43 -5.71
C GLY A 207 11.95 -0.10 -5.05
N VAL A 208 10.86 0.67 -5.16
CA VAL A 208 9.65 0.46 -4.35
C VAL A 208 8.98 -0.89 -4.63
N GLU A 209 8.75 -1.26 -5.90
CA GLU A 209 8.11 -2.55 -6.23
C GLU A 209 8.91 -3.76 -5.75
N GLU A 210 10.20 -3.82 -6.10
CA GLU A 210 11.06 -4.94 -5.75
C GLU A 210 11.29 -5.02 -4.24
N GLY A 211 11.46 -3.86 -3.60
CA GLY A 211 11.60 -3.73 -2.15
C GLY A 211 10.36 -4.22 -1.41
N ILE A 212 9.14 -3.84 -1.82
CA ILE A 212 7.88 -4.33 -1.23
C ILE A 212 7.81 -5.86 -1.31
N LEU A 213 8.03 -6.42 -2.51
CA LEU A 213 7.97 -7.88 -2.71
C LEU A 213 9.03 -8.62 -1.90
N PHE A 214 10.21 -8.01 -1.71
CA PHE A 214 11.24 -8.54 -0.83
C PHE A 214 10.82 -8.50 0.64
N LEU A 215 10.27 -7.38 1.12
CA LEU A 215 9.82 -7.19 2.49
C LEU A 215 8.70 -8.16 2.89
N ILE A 216 7.70 -8.35 2.02
CA ILE A 216 6.60 -9.31 2.22
C ILE A 216 7.13 -10.74 2.45
N LYS A 217 8.21 -11.11 1.74
CA LYS A 217 8.85 -12.43 1.86
C LYS A 217 9.80 -12.55 3.06
N ASN A 218 10.20 -11.43 3.64
CA ASN A 218 11.23 -11.36 4.68
C ASN A 218 10.75 -10.69 5.98
N ILE A 219 9.45 -10.75 6.29
CA ILE A 219 8.89 -10.20 7.53
C ILE A 219 9.64 -10.65 8.80
N PRO A 220 9.62 -9.84 9.89
CA PRO A 220 10.22 -10.25 11.15
C PRO A 220 9.61 -11.55 11.68
N ARG A 221 10.42 -12.36 12.34
CA ARG A 221 9.99 -13.56 13.06
C ARG A 221 9.73 -13.20 14.51
N LYS A 222 9.04 -14.08 15.26
CA LYS A 222 8.80 -13.88 16.71
C LYS A 222 10.05 -13.48 17.50
N LYS A 223 11.20 -14.11 17.21
CA LYS A 223 12.47 -13.85 17.90
C LYS A 223 13.10 -12.49 17.57
N ASP A 224 12.71 -11.90 16.45
CA ASP A 224 13.24 -10.63 15.96
C ASP A 224 12.57 -9.44 16.65
N LEU A 225 11.34 -9.60 17.15
CA LEU A 225 10.55 -8.51 17.72
C LEU A 225 11.16 -7.88 18.98
N GLY A 226 11.95 -8.64 19.73
CA GLY A 226 12.72 -8.13 20.88
C GLY A 226 14.13 -7.67 20.55
N ASN A 227 14.56 -7.76 19.28
CA ASN A 227 15.88 -7.33 18.82
C ASN A 227 15.82 -6.89 17.36
N ILE A 228 15.22 -5.72 17.13
CA ILE A 228 15.06 -5.19 15.77
C ILE A 228 16.39 -4.88 15.05
N PRO A 229 17.47 -4.41 15.73
CA PRO A 229 18.72 -4.17 15.03
C PRO A 229 19.29 -5.44 14.39
N GLN A 230 19.17 -6.59 15.06
CA GLN A 230 19.58 -7.87 14.49
C GLN A 230 18.72 -8.28 13.29
N TYR A 231 17.42 -7.94 13.30
CA TYR A 231 16.56 -8.17 12.15
C TYR A 231 16.92 -7.28 10.97
N GLN A 232 17.10 -5.97 11.21
CA GLN A 232 17.52 -5.01 10.19
C GLN A 232 18.86 -5.41 9.58
N GLN A 233 19.85 -5.76 10.39
CA GLN A 233 21.13 -6.25 9.89
C GLN A 233 20.95 -7.43 8.92
N ARG A 234 20.21 -8.46 9.33
CA ARG A 234 19.94 -9.62 8.47
C ARG A 234 19.14 -9.26 7.22
N LEU A 235 18.18 -8.35 7.34
CA LEU A 235 17.36 -7.87 6.23
C LEU A 235 18.25 -7.15 5.21
N TYR A 236 19.15 -6.30 5.68
CA TYR A 236 20.05 -5.47 4.88
C TYR A 236 21.16 -6.28 4.22
N GLU A 237 21.73 -7.26 4.92
CA GLU A 237 22.66 -8.25 4.34
C GLU A 237 21.98 -8.99 3.18
N LYS A 238 20.75 -9.47 3.37
CA LYS A 238 19.99 -10.16 2.31
C LYS A 238 19.62 -9.26 1.14
N ALA A 239 19.42 -7.97 1.39
CA ALA A 239 19.14 -6.97 0.37
C ALA A 239 20.42 -6.44 -0.30
N ASN A 240 21.61 -6.86 0.14
CA ASN A 240 22.92 -6.34 -0.29
C ASN A 240 23.12 -4.84 -0.03
N ILE A 241 22.44 -4.29 0.99
CA ILE A 241 22.59 -2.88 1.41
C ILE A 241 23.92 -2.69 2.16
N ILE A 242 24.32 -3.71 2.92
CA ILE A 242 25.59 -3.75 3.67
C ILE A 242 26.34 -5.03 3.32
N SER A 243 27.68 -4.97 3.38
CA SER A 243 28.62 -6.06 3.08
C SER A 243 29.19 -6.71 4.33
#